data_AF-O95654-F1
#
_entry.id   AF-O95654-F1
#
_cell.length_a   1.000
_cell.length_b   1.000
_cell.length_c   1.000
_cell.angle_alpha   90.00
_cell.angle_beta   90.00
_cell.angle_gamma   90.00
#
_symmetry.space_group_name_H-M   'P 1'
#
loop_
_entity.id
_entity.type
_entity.pdbx_description
1 polymer ?
#
loop_
_entity_poly.entity_id
_entity_poly.type
_entity_poly.pdbx_seq_one_letter_code
_entity_poly.pdbx_strand_id
1 'polypeptide(L)'
;TIDELKEQVDAALGAEEMVEMLTDRNLNLEEKVRELRETVGDLEAMNEMNDELQENARETELELRELDMAGARVREAQKRVEAAQETVADYQQTIKKYRQLTAHLQDVNRELTNQQEASVERQQQPPPETFDFKIKFAETKAHAKAIEMELRQMEVAQGNRHNVLLTAFMPDSFLRPGGEHDCVLVLCSSLVSFCKCVLVLLLMPRLICKAELIRKQAQEKFELSENCSERPGLRGAAGEQLSFAAGLVYSLSLLQATLHRYEHALSQCSVDVYKKVGSLYPEMSAHERSLDFLIELLHKDQLDETVNVEPLTKAIKYYQHLYSIHLAEQPEDCTMQLADHIKFTQSALDCMSVEVGRLRAFLQGGQEATDIALLLRDLETSCSDIRQFCKKIRRRMPGTDAAGI
;
A
#
# COMPACT_ATOMS: atom_id res chain seq x y z
N THR A 1 -55.63 -94.71 -38.48
CA THR A 1 -54.83 -95.89 -38.93
C THR A 1 -53.63 -96.05 -38.03
N ILE A 2 -52.99 -97.22 -37.99
CA ILE A 2 -51.82 -97.48 -37.11
C ILE A 2 -50.65 -96.50 -37.39
N ASP A 3 -50.54 -96.01 -38.63
CA ASP A 3 -49.47 -95.09 -39.02
C ASP A 3 -49.65 -93.66 -38.48
N GLU A 4 -50.89 -93.17 -38.34
CA GLU A 4 -51.16 -91.86 -37.71
C GLU A 4 -50.79 -91.86 -36.21
N LEU A 5 -50.96 -93.01 -35.53
CA LEU A 5 -50.54 -93.17 -34.13
C LEU A 5 -49.01 -93.24 -34.00
N LYS A 6 -48.30 -93.81 -34.98
CA LYS A 6 -46.83 -93.82 -35.00
C LYS A 6 -46.26 -92.42 -35.22
N GLU A 7 -46.84 -91.66 -36.15
CA GLU A 7 -46.40 -90.29 -36.42
C GLU A 7 -46.68 -89.36 -35.22
N GLN A 8 -47.78 -89.57 -34.49
CA GLN A 8 -48.05 -88.88 -33.23
C GLN A 8 -47.06 -89.27 -32.11
N VAL A 9 -46.64 -90.53 -32.06
CA VAL A 9 -45.62 -90.99 -31.10
C VAL A 9 -44.25 -90.43 -31.45
N ASP A 10 -43.85 -90.43 -32.72
CA ASP A 10 -42.56 -89.86 -33.16
C ASP A 10 -42.53 -88.33 -32.98
N ALA A 11 -43.64 -87.63 -33.21
CA ALA A 11 -43.76 -86.19 -32.91
C ALA A 11 -43.74 -85.91 -31.40
N ALA A 12 -44.34 -86.79 -30.59
CA ALA A 12 -44.29 -86.69 -29.13
C ALA A 12 -42.87 -86.95 -28.60
N LEU A 13 -42.15 -87.94 -29.16
CA LEU A 13 -40.76 -88.23 -28.82
C LEU A 13 -39.81 -87.09 -29.22
N GLY A 14 -39.98 -86.50 -30.41
CA GLY A 14 -39.19 -85.34 -30.83
C GLY A 14 -39.48 -84.07 -30.01
N ALA A 15 -40.72 -83.91 -29.53
CA ALA A 15 -41.07 -82.85 -28.58
C ALA A 15 -40.47 -83.12 -27.19
N GLU A 16 -40.42 -84.38 -26.75
CA GLU A 16 -39.79 -84.80 -25.49
C GLU A 16 -38.28 -84.55 -25.51
N GLU A 17 -37.57 -84.94 -26.57
CA GLU A 17 -36.13 -84.65 -26.74
C GLU A 17 -35.83 -83.14 -26.78
N MET A 18 -36.70 -82.35 -27.42
CA MET A 18 -36.55 -80.89 -27.45
C MET A 18 -36.78 -80.27 -26.07
N VAL A 19 -37.77 -80.77 -25.32
CA VAL A 19 -38.02 -80.33 -23.94
C VAL A 19 -36.84 -80.70 -23.06
N GLU A 20 -36.28 -81.90 -23.18
CA GLU A 20 -35.09 -82.34 -22.43
C GLU A 20 -33.90 -81.42 -22.70
N MET A 21 -33.55 -81.17 -23.98
CA MET A 21 -32.46 -80.26 -24.33
C MET A 21 -32.68 -78.81 -23.88
N LEU A 22 -33.93 -78.31 -23.97
CA LEU A 22 -34.25 -76.97 -23.47
C LEU A 22 -34.15 -76.89 -21.95
N THR A 23 -34.53 -77.96 -21.25
CA THR A 23 -34.46 -78.04 -19.79
C THR A 23 -33.00 -78.07 -19.33
N ASP A 24 -32.15 -78.88 -19.95
CA ASP A 24 -30.72 -78.93 -19.66
C ASP A 24 -30.03 -77.59 -19.94
N ARG A 25 -30.37 -76.94 -21.06
CA ARG A 25 -29.81 -75.63 -21.38
C ARG A 25 -30.29 -74.55 -20.40
N ASN A 26 -31.53 -74.62 -19.96
CA ASN A 26 -32.08 -73.69 -18.98
C ASN A 26 -31.39 -73.87 -17.61
N LEU A 27 -31.25 -75.11 -17.13
CA LEU A 27 -30.52 -75.43 -15.91
C LEU A 27 -29.07 -74.92 -15.94
N ASN A 28 -28.35 -75.15 -17.04
CA ASN A 28 -26.98 -74.65 -17.21
C ASN A 28 -26.90 -73.12 -17.22
N LEU A 29 -27.87 -72.44 -17.84
CA LEU A 29 -27.92 -70.98 -17.85
C LEU A 29 -28.27 -70.42 -16.46
N GLU A 30 -29.18 -71.05 -15.72
CA GLU A 30 -29.51 -70.67 -14.36
C GLU A 30 -28.31 -70.82 -13.41
N GLU A 31 -27.54 -71.90 -13.54
CA GLU A 31 -26.30 -72.10 -12.79
C GLU A 31 -25.27 -71.03 -13.14
N LYS A 32 -25.06 -70.74 -14.44
CA LYS A 32 -24.14 -69.67 -14.87
C LYS A 32 -24.57 -68.29 -14.39
N VAL A 33 -25.87 -68.00 -14.38
CA VAL A 33 -26.41 -66.75 -13.84
C VAL A 33 -26.20 -66.68 -12.33
N ARG A 34 -26.32 -67.80 -11.61
CA ARG A 34 -26.04 -67.85 -10.17
C ARG A 34 -24.58 -67.59 -9.86
N GLU A 35 -23.66 -68.26 -10.55
CA GLU A 35 -22.21 -68.02 -10.43
C GLU A 35 -21.86 -66.57 -10.74
N LEU A 36 -22.39 -66.00 -11.83
CA LEU A 36 -22.09 -64.61 -12.19
C LEU A 36 -22.61 -63.64 -11.14
N ARG A 37 -23.79 -63.89 -10.55
CA ARG A 37 -24.32 -63.05 -9.46
C ARG A 37 -23.46 -63.12 -8.21
N GLU A 38 -22.95 -64.29 -7.86
CA GLU A 38 -22.01 -64.46 -6.74
C GLU A 38 -20.71 -63.70 -7.00
N THR A 39 -20.12 -63.84 -8.20
CA THR A 39 -18.91 -63.09 -8.56
C THR A 39 -19.12 -61.58 -8.59
N VAL A 40 -20.31 -61.11 -8.98
CA VAL A 40 -20.66 -59.69 -8.93
C VAL A 40 -20.74 -59.22 -7.48
N GLY A 41 -21.34 -60.01 -6.57
CA GLY A 41 -21.39 -59.69 -5.15
C GLY A 41 -19.99 -59.59 -4.52
N ASP A 42 -19.09 -60.51 -4.86
CA ASP A 42 -17.70 -60.47 -4.41
C ASP A 42 -16.96 -59.23 -4.93
N LEU A 43 -17.19 -58.87 -6.21
CA LEU A 43 -16.61 -57.68 -6.82
C LEU A 43 -17.16 -56.38 -6.20
N GLU A 44 -18.45 -56.34 -5.87
CA GLU A 44 -19.07 -55.21 -5.18
C GLU A 44 -18.50 -55.02 -3.77
N ALA A 45 -18.33 -56.11 -3.01
CA ALA A 45 -17.68 -56.08 -1.69
C ALA A 45 -16.21 -55.65 -1.78
N MET A 46 -15.49 -56.09 -2.81
CA MET A 46 -14.11 -55.64 -3.05
C MET A 46 -14.06 -54.15 -3.42
N ASN A 47 -15.07 -53.65 -4.15
CA ASN A 47 -15.15 -52.25 -4.51
C ASN A 47 -15.45 -51.36 -3.29
N GLU A 48 -16.38 -51.76 -2.41
CA GLU A 48 -16.64 -51.05 -1.15
C GLU A 48 -15.37 -50.94 -0.29
N MET A 49 -14.61 -52.03 -0.16
CA MET A 49 -13.33 -52.00 0.57
C MET A 49 -12.31 -51.06 -0.08
N ASN A 50 -12.28 -51.00 -1.41
CA ASN A 50 -11.39 -50.11 -2.14
C ASN A 50 -11.78 -48.63 -1.94
N ASP A 51 -13.08 -48.33 -1.94
CA ASP A 51 -13.60 -46.99 -1.66
C ASP A 51 -13.23 -46.54 -0.23
N GLU A 52 -13.38 -47.41 0.77
CA GLU A 52 -12.94 -47.13 2.14
C GLU A 52 -11.43 -46.87 2.24
N LEU A 53 -10.62 -47.65 1.53
CA LEU A 53 -9.17 -47.45 1.49
C LEU A 53 -8.78 -46.12 0.82
N GLN A 54 -9.49 -45.72 -0.23
CA GLN A 54 -9.26 -44.44 -0.90
C GLN A 54 -9.61 -43.26 -0.02
N GLU A 55 -10.72 -43.32 0.71
CA GLU A 55 -11.09 -42.28 1.68
C GLU A 55 -10.05 -42.17 2.81
N ASN A 56 -9.63 -43.29 3.39
CA ASN A 56 -8.57 -43.29 4.41
C ASN A 56 -7.24 -42.72 3.89
N ALA A 57 -6.88 -43.03 2.64
CA ALA A 57 -5.68 -42.48 2.02
C ALA A 57 -5.80 -40.96 1.82
N ARG A 58 -6.97 -40.48 1.40
CA ARG A 58 -7.27 -39.06 1.23
C ARG A 58 -7.23 -38.29 2.55
N GLU A 59 -7.79 -38.86 3.62
CA GLU A 59 -7.74 -38.29 4.97
C GLU A 59 -6.29 -38.19 5.47
N THR A 60 -5.51 -39.27 5.32
CA THR A 60 -4.09 -39.28 5.71
C THR A 60 -3.27 -38.25 4.93
N GLU A 61 -3.54 -38.06 3.64
CA GLU A 61 -2.88 -37.02 2.84
C GLU A 61 -3.21 -35.62 3.35
N LEU A 62 -4.46 -35.38 3.75
CA LEU A 62 -4.90 -34.11 4.31
C LEU A 62 -4.14 -33.81 5.62
N GLU A 63 -4.05 -34.78 6.53
CA GLU A 63 -3.32 -34.64 7.80
C GLU A 63 -1.84 -34.31 7.58
N LEU A 64 -1.19 -34.96 6.60
CA LEU A 64 0.20 -34.68 6.27
C LEU A 64 0.39 -33.24 5.75
N ARG A 65 -0.54 -32.74 4.92
CA ARG A 65 -0.54 -31.34 4.46
C ARG A 65 -0.72 -30.35 5.61
N GLU A 66 -1.58 -30.66 6.59
CA GLU A 66 -1.74 -29.83 7.79
C GLU A 66 -0.46 -29.77 8.62
N LEU A 67 0.28 -30.88 8.71
CA LEU A 67 1.56 -30.96 9.38
C LEU A 67 2.63 -30.11 8.69
N ASP A 68 2.67 -30.10 7.35
CA ASP A 68 3.56 -29.22 6.58
C ASP A 68 3.25 -27.73 6.81
N MET A 69 1.96 -27.38 6.86
CA MET A 69 1.51 -26.01 7.17
C MET A 69 1.84 -25.62 8.62
N ALA A 70 1.74 -26.56 9.57
CA ALA A 70 2.21 -26.34 10.94
C ALA A 70 3.73 -26.15 10.98
N GLY A 71 4.49 -26.95 10.23
CA GLY A 71 5.95 -26.82 10.10
C GLY A 71 6.37 -25.48 9.51
N ALA A 72 5.65 -24.96 8.50
CA ALA A 72 5.88 -23.64 7.95
C ALA A 72 5.66 -22.53 9.00
N ARG A 73 4.58 -22.62 9.79
CA ARG A 73 4.30 -21.68 10.89
C ARG A 73 5.39 -21.69 11.96
N VAL A 74 5.91 -22.87 12.31
CA VAL A 74 7.03 -22.99 13.27
C VAL A 74 8.30 -22.32 12.73
N ARG A 75 8.66 -22.57 11.46
CA ARG A 75 9.83 -21.93 10.83
C ARG A 75 9.69 -20.42 10.78
N GLU A 76 8.51 -19.91 10.47
CA GLU A 76 8.25 -18.47 10.48
C GLU A 76 8.36 -17.87 11.88
N ALA A 77 7.80 -18.54 12.89
CA ALA A 77 7.93 -18.12 14.29
C ALA A 77 9.39 -18.11 14.74
N GLN A 78 10.20 -19.11 14.35
CA GLN A 78 11.63 -19.16 14.62
C GLN A 78 12.37 -17.96 14.01
N LYS A 79 12.12 -17.64 12.73
CA LYS A 79 12.70 -16.45 12.08
C LYS A 79 12.34 -15.15 12.80
N ARG A 80 11.10 -15.02 13.28
CA ARG A 80 10.68 -13.84 14.08
C ARG A 80 11.41 -13.77 15.41
N VAL A 81 11.65 -14.91 16.06
CA VAL A 81 12.43 -14.98 17.31
C VAL A 81 13.89 -14.60 17.05
N GLU A 82 14.51 -15.10 15.99
CA GLU A 82 15.89 -14.75 15.61
C GLU A 82 16.04 -13.25 15.33
N ALA A 83 15.13 -12.67 14.55
CA ALA A 83 15.13 -11.23 14.28
C ALA A 83 14.95 -10.41 15.57
N ALA A 84 14.06 -10.83 16.47
CA ALA A 84 13.88 -10.17 17.77
C ALA A 84 15.14 -10.28 18.65
N GLN A 85 15.85 -11.41 18.63
CA GLN A 85 17.11 -11.59 19.35
C GLN A 85 18.22 -10.67 18.82
N GLU A 86 18.34 -10.51 17.49
CA GLU A 86 19.26 -9.56 16.87
C GLU A 86 18.94 -8.13 17.32
N THR A 87 17.67 -7.75 17.28
CA THR A 87 17.23 -6.40 17.72
C THR A 87 17.55 -6.15 19.21
N VAL A 88 17.39 -7.17 20.05
CA VAL A 88 17.75 -7.08 21.48
C VAL A 88 19.27 -6.95 21.67
N ALA A 89 20.08 -7.62 20.86
CA ALA A 89 21.53 -7.50 20.90
C ALA A 89 21.99 -6.07 20.53
N ASP A 90 21.40 -5.47 19.50
CA ASP A 90 21.64 -4.08 19.12
C ASP A 90 21.27 -3.10 20.24
N TYR A 91 20.12 -3.33 20.89
CA TYR A 91 19.72 -2.54 22.05
C TYR A 91 20.67 -2.69 23.22
N GLN A 92 21.17 -3.90 23.51
CA GLN A 92 22.17 -4.10 24.55
C GLN A 92 23.49 -3.37 24.25
N GLN A 93 23.94 -3.38 22.99
CA GLN A 93 25.13 -2.63 22.57
C GLN A 93 24.92 -1.13 22.71
N THR A 94 23.74 -0.64 22.35
CA THR A 94 23.36 0.76 22.48
C THR A 94 23.30 1.19 23.95
N ILE A 95 22.67 0.40 24.82
CA ILE A 95 22.65 0.62 26.27
C ILE A 95 24.06 0.65 26.85
N LYS A 96 24.97 -0.22 26.38
CA LYS A 96 26.36 -0.22 26.81
C LYS A 96 27.06 1.09 26.46
N LYS A 97 26.88 1.61 25.23
CA LYS A 97 27.41 2.92 24.82
C LYS A 97 26.85 4.06 25.66
N TYR A 98 25.54 4.05 25.94
CA TYR A 98 24.92 5.04 26.82
C TYR A 98 25.46 4.98 28.24
N ARG A 99 25.66 3.79 28.82
CA ARG A 99 26.27 3.64 30.15
C ARG A 99 27.68 4.22 30.22
N GLN A 100 28.48 3.99 29.18
CA GLN A 100 29.83 4.57 29.08
C GLN A 100 29.77 6.10 28.97
N LEU A 101 28.87 6.63 28.15
CA LEU A 101 28.67 8.07 28.02
C LEU A 101 28.20 8.71 29.33
N THR A 102 27.25 8.09 30.04
CA THR A 102 26.78 8.61 31.33
C THR A 102 27.87 8.58 32.39
N ALA A 103 28.71 7.55 32.41
CA ALA A 103 29.87 7.51 33.31
C ALA A 103 30.86 8.63 32.97
N HIS A 104 31.17 8.82 31.68
CA HIS A 104 32.05 9.91 31.23
C HIS A 104 31.51 11.30 31.58
N LEU A 105 30.21 11.55 31.37
CA LEU A 105 29.57 12.82 31.74
C LEU A 105 29.51 13.04 33.25
N GLN A 106 29.39 11.96 34.05
CA GLN A 106 29.49 12.04 35.51
C GLN A 106 30.90 12.42 35.96
N ASP A 107 31.93 11.83 35.33
CA ASP A 107 33.33 12.18 35.62
C ASP A 107 33.63 13.63 35.23
N VAL A 108 33.20 14.08 34.04
CA VAL A 108 33.36 15.47 33.59
C VAL A 108 32.58 16.45 34.48
N ASN A 109 31.35 16.13 34.90
CA ASN A 109 30.62 16.97 35.86
C ASN A 109 31.33 17.05 37.20
N ARG A 110 31.92 15.96 37.67
CA ARG A 110 32.67 15.94 38.92
C ARG A 110 33.93 16.79 38.82
N GLU A 111 34.65 16.71 37.70
CA GLU A 111 35.81 17.57 37.43
C GLU A 111 35.42 19.05 37.32
N LEU A 112 34.33 19.37 36.61
CA LEU A 112 33.80 20.73 36.50
C LEU A 112 33.35 21.26 37.87
N THR A 113 32.67 20.43 38.67
CA THR A 113 32.25 20.81 40.03
C THR A 113 33.48 21.08 40.91
N ASN A 114 34.51 20.23 40.86
CA ASN A 114 35.77 20.46 41.58
C ASN A 114 36.51 21.72 41.09
N GLN A 115 36.49 22.01 39.78
CA GLN A 115 37.08 23.21 39.19
C GLN A 115 36.27 24.47 39.56
N GLN A 116 34.96 24.35 39.69
CA GLN A 116 34.05 25.44 40.05
C GLN A 116 34.06 25.72 41.56
N GLU A 117 34.21 24.69 42.41
CA GLU A 117 34.55 24.83 43.83
C GLU A 117 35.92 25.51 44.03
N ALA A 118 36.87 25.30 43.12
CA ALA A 118 38.16 26.00 43.11
C ALA A 118 38.10 27.44 42.56
N SER A 119 37.01 27.86 41.89
CA SER A 119 36.94 29.15 41.19
C SER A 119 35.78 30.06 41.57
N VAL A 120 34.78 29.59 42.34
CA VAL A 120 33.52 30.36 42.53
C VAL A 120 32.96 30.22 43.96
N GLU A 121 33.51 30.99 44.90
CA GLU A 121 32.63 31.80 45.75
C GLU A 121 31.89 32.78 44.83
N ARG A 122 30.66 32.43 44.39
CA ARG A 122 29.56 33.31 43.92
C ARG A 122 28.74 32.73 42.76
N GLN A 123 27.46 32.54 43.09
CA GLN A 123 26.29 32.50 42.20
C GLN A 123 25.75 31.12 41.82
N GLN A 124 24.52 30.94 42.31
CA GLN A 124 23.55 29.92 42.02
C GLN A 124 23.27 29.84 40.52
N GLN A 125 23.32 28.64 39.95
CA GLN A 125 22.75 28.32 38.65
C GLN A 125 21.38 27.63 38.81
N PRO A 126 20.41 27.90 37.92
CA PRO A 126 19.11 27.22 37.90
C PRO A 126 19.24 25.75 37.43
N PRO A 127 18.22 24.90 37.65
CA PRO A 127 18.33 23.46 37.49
C PRO A 127 18.45 23.03 36.01
N PRO A 128 19.21 21.96 35.71
CA PRO A 128 19.35 21.43 34.36
C PRO A 128 18.04 20.77 33.91
N GLU A 129 17.56 21.16 32.73
CA GLU A 129 16.45 20.48 32.05
C GLU A 129 16.83 19.03 31.80
N THR A 130 16.16 18.10 32.49
CA THR A 130 16.35 16.66 32.27
C THR A 130 15.72 16.27 30.93
N PHE A 131 16.55 16.13 29.90
CA PHE A 131 16.15 15.60 28.60
C PHE A 131 15.77 14.12 28.75
N ASP A 132 14.48 13.83 28.78
CA ASP A 132 13.97 12.47 29.02
C ASP A 132 14.02 11.63 27.73
N PHE A 133 15.20 11.07 27.45
CA PHE A 133 15.48 10.25 26.26
C PHE A 133 14.49 9.09 26.06
N LYS A 134 13.85 8.60 27.12
CA LYS A 134 12.84 7.54 27.03
C LYS A 134 11.55 8.03 26.38
N ILE A 135 11.14 9.27 26.68
CA ILE A 135 9.94 9.88 26.11
C ILE A 135 10.17 10.16 24.63
N LYS A 136 11.30 10.80 24.26
CA LYS A 136 11.63 11.08 22.85
C LYS A 136 11.77 9.80 22.02
N PHE A 137 12.39 8.75 22.57
CA PHE A 137 12.50 7.48 21.85
C PHE A 137 11.14 6.80 21.66
N ALA A 138 10.26 6.86 22.67
CA ALA A 138 8.89 6.34 22.56
C ALA A 138 8.08 7.13 21.53
N GLU A 139 8.25 8.45 21.48
CA GLU A 139 7.60 9.35 20.51
C GLU A 139 8.07 9.09 19.08
N THR A 140 9.39 9.02 18.81
CA THR A 140 9.92 8.67 17.48
C THR A 140 9.46 7.28 17.04
N LYS A 141 9.42 6.30 17.96
CA LYS A 141 8.92 4.95 17.66
C LYS A 141 7.41 4.93 17.37
N ALA A 142 6.63 5.74 18.08
CA ALA A 142 5.20 5.89 17.82
C ALA A 142 4.96 6.55 16.45
N HIS A 143 5.72 7.60 16.12
CA HIS A 143 5.68 8.25 14.81
C HIS A 143 6.04 7.29 13.67
N ALA A 144 7.13 6.55 13.78
CA ALA A 144 7.51 5.53 12.80
C ALA A 144 6.39 4.51 12.56
N LYS A 145 5.77 4.03 13.65
CA LYS A 145 4.65 3.09 13.58
C LYS A 145 3.38 3.70 12.96
N ALA A 146 3.10 4.98 13.19
CA ALA A 146 1.97 5.67 12.58
C ALA A 146 2.14 5.74 11.06
N ILE A 147 3.34 6.11 10.58
CA ILE A 147 3.68 6.12 9.16
C ILE A 147 3.54 4.71 8.55
N GLU A 148 4.05 3.68 9.23
CA GLU A 148 3.91 2.28 8.79
C GLU A 148 2.44 1.85 8.68
N MET A 149 1.60 2.25 9.64
CA MET A 149 0.16 1.96 9.59
C MET A 149 -0.55 2.65 8.42
N GLU A 150 -0.24 3.91 8.13
CA GLU A 150 -0.80 4.62 6.97
C GLU A 150 -0.34 3.99 5.64
N LEU A 151 0.93 3.61 5.54
CA LEU A 151 1.45 2.87 4.38
C LEU A 151 0.72 1.54 4.20
N ARG A 152 0.52 0.79 5.30
CA ARG A 152 -0.20 -0.49 5.24
C ARG A 152 -1.66 -0.32 4.84
N GLN A 153 -2.32 0.72 5.34
CA GLN A 153 -3.68 1.07 4.94
C GLN A 153 -3.77 1.36 3.44
N MET A 154 -2.79 2.11 2.91
CA MET A 154 -2.67 2.37 1.47
C MET A 154 -2.49 1.08 0.66
N GLU A 155 -1.61 0.18 1.09
CA GLU A 155 -1.38 -1.12 0.43
C GLU A 155 -2.64 -1.98 0.39
N VAL A 156 -3.38 -2.04 1.51
CA VAL A 156 -4.66 -2.79 1.58
C VAL A 156 -5.69 -2.17 0.64
N ALA A 157 -5.83 -0.83 0.64
CA ALA A 157 -6.74 -0.15 -0.27
C ALA A 157 -6.38 -0.40 -1.75
N GLN A 158 -5.08 -0.36 -2.08
CA GLN A 158 -4.58 -0.66 -3.42
C GLN A 158 -4.82 -2.11 -3.82
N GLY A 159 -4.56 -3.07 -2.91
CA GLY A 159 -4.81 -4.49 -3.12
C GLY A 159 -6.29 -4.79 -3.35
N ASN A 160 -7.18 -4.18 -2.57
CA ASN A 160 -8.63 -4.29 -2.74
C ASN A 160 -9.06 -3.73 -4.09
N ARG A 161 -8.57 -2.55 -4.49
CA ARG A 161 -8.89 -1.96 -5.80
C ARG A 161 -8.35 -2.79 -6.96
N HIS A 162 -7.15 -3.36 -6.80
CA HIS A 162 -6.59 -4.30 -7.76
C HIS A 162 -7.46 -5.55 -7.91
N ASN A 163 -7.92 -6.13 -6.80
CA ASN A 163 -8.80 -7.29 -6.82
C ASN A 163 -10.14 -6.98 -7.51
N VAL A 164 -10.78 -5.85 -7.18
CA VAL A 164 -12.01 -5.39 -7.85
C VAL A 164 -11.80 -5.27 -9.36
N LEU A 165 -10.72 -4.61 -9.79
CA LEU A 165 -10.40 -4.45 -11.20
C LEU A 165 -10.15 -5.80 -11.89
N LEU A 166 -9.47 -6.76 -11.25
CA LEU A 166 -9.26 -8.10 -11.81
C LEU A 166 -10.57 -8.88 -11.91
N THR A 167 -11.40 -8.84 -10.87
CA THR A 167 -12.69 -9.57 -10.84
C THR A 167 -13.68 -9.07 -11.89
N ALA A 168 -13.63 -7.80 -12.29
CA ALA A 168 -14.50 -7.24 -13.32
C ALA A 168 -14.28 -7.83 -14.73
N PHE A 169 -13.16 -8.50 -14.96
CA PHE A 169 -12.83 -9.15 -16.25
C PHE A 169 -12.80 -10.68 -16.15
N MET A 170 -13.10 -11.24 -14.98
CA MET A 170 -13.29 -12.67 -14.84
C MET A 170 -14.73 -13.03 -15.23
N PRO A 171 -14.95 -14.04 -16.08
CA PRO A 171 -16.29 -14.52 -16.41
C PRO A 171 -17.04 -14.98 -15.15
N ASP A 172 -18.36 -14.83 -15.09
CA ASP A 172 -19.19 -15.24 -13.95
C ASP A 172 -19.05 -16.74 -13.60
N SER A 173 -18.61 -17.57 -14.55
CA SER A 173 -18.30 -18.98 -14.33
C SER A 173 -17.10 -19.19 -13.40
N PHE A 174 -16.18 -18.23 -13.30
CA PHE A 174 -15.01 -18.25 -12.44
C PHE A 174 -15.33 -17.85 -10.99
N LEU A 175 -16.41 -17.09 -10.77
CA LEU A 175 -16.87 -16.63 -9.46
C LEU A 175 -17.75 -17.65 -8.73
N ARG A 176 -18.11 -18.76 -9.39
CA ARG A 176 -18.88 -19.84 -8.75
C ARG A 176 -17.96 -20.73 -7.91
N PRO A 177 -18.41 -21.17 -6.73
CA PRO A 177 -17.70 -22.22 -5.98
C PRO A 177 -17.60 -23.48 -6.86
N GLY A 178 -16.39 -23.87 -7.27
CA GLY A 178 -16.13 -25.08 -8.07
C GLY A 178 -15.63 -24.90 -9.51
N GLY A 179 -15.27 -23.68 -9.93
CA GLY A 179 -14.63 -23.45 -11.25
C GLY A 179 -13.17 -23.89 -11.27
N GLU A 180 -12.72 -24.52 -12.37
CA GLU A 180 -11.33 -24.98 -12.55
C GLU A 180 -10.34 -23.80 -12.45
N HIS A 181 -9.52 -23.82 -11.40
CA HIS A 181 -8.53 -22.79 -11.08
C HIS A 181 -7.33 -22.75 -12.05
N ASP A 182 -7.24 -23.68 -13.01
CA ASP A 182 -6.06 -23.91 -13.85
C ASP A 182 -6.01 -23.05 -15.14
N CYS A 183 -7.07 -22.30 -15.46
CA CYS A 183 -7.10 -21.43 -16.63
C CYS A 183 -6.32 -20.09 -16.49
N VAL A 184 -5.71 -19.83 -15.32
CA VAL A 184 -5.01 -18.57 -15.01
C VAL A 184 -3.78 -18.35 -15.91
N LEU A 185 -3.11 -19.43 -16.34
CA LEU A 185 -1.85 -19.35 -17.10
C LEU A 185 -2.02 -18.96 -18.57
N VAL A 186 -3.17 -19.23 -19.20
CA VAL A 186 -3.40 -18.95 -20.63
C VAL A 186 -3.86 -17.50 -20.86
N LEU A 187 -4.56 -16.91 -19.89
CA LEU A 187 -4.91 -15.48 -19.90
C LEU A 187 -3.70 -14.57 -19.66
N CYS A 188 -2.59 -15.08 -19.09
CA CYS A 188 -1.40 -14.29 -18.75
C CYS A 188 -0.78 -13.52 -19.95
N SER A 189 -0.84 -14.04 -21.17
CA SER A 189 -0.26 -13.38 -22.35
C SER A 189 -0.96 -12.07 -22.72
N SER A 190 -2.30 -12.06 -22.68
CA SER A 190 -3.14 -10.86 -22.89
C SER A 190 -3.22 -10.00 -21.63
N LEU A 191 -3.13 -10.63 -20.46
CA LEU A 191 -3.03 -9.96 -19.16
C LEU A 191 -1.71 -9.18 -19.00
N VAL A 192 -0.60 -9.50 -19.68
CA VAL A 192 0.66 -8.72 -19.51
C VAL A 192 0.53 -7.29 -20.07
N SER A 193 -0.17 -7.10 -21.20
CA SER A 193 -0.46 -5.76 -21.73
C SER A 193 -1.52 -5.04 -20.88
N PHE A 194 -2.50 -5.79 -20.37
CA PHE A 194 -3.57 -5.30 -19.52
C PHE A 194 -3.09 -4.95 -18.09
N CYS A 195 -2.18 -5.73 -17.53
CA CYS A 195 -1.56 -5.56 -16.22
C CYS A 195 -0.76 -4.26 -16.20
N LYS A 196 -0.06 -3.91 -17.29
CA LYS A 196 0.58 -2.59 -17.44
C LYS A 196 -0.42 -1.44 -17.37
N CYS A 197 -1.60 -1.60 -17.96
CA CYS A 197 -2.66 -0.60 -17.93
C CYS A 197 -3.31 -0.47 -16.54
N VAL A 198 -3.62 -1.60 -15.90
CA VAL A 198 -4.07 -1.66 -14.51
C VAL A 198 -3.03 -1.06 -13.57
N LEU A 199 -1.73 -1.27 -13.83
CA LEU A 199 -0.65 -0.69 -13.07
C LEU A 199 -0.57 0.83 -13.23
N VAL A 200 -0.86 1.41 -14.40
CA VAL A 200 -1.00 2.88 -14.55
C VAL A 200 -2.18 3.41 -13.71
N LEU A 201 -3.32 2.72 -13.75
CA LEU A 201 -4.51 3.09 -12.95
C LEU A 201 -4.27 2.99 -11.44
N LEU A 202 -3.41 2.09 -11.00
CA LEU A 202 -3.03 1.96 -9.59
C LEU A 202 -1.87 2.89 -9.21
N LEU A 203 -1.03 3.29 -10.17
CA LEU A 203 0.11 4.17 -9.94
C LEU A 203 -0.34 5.60 -9.56
N MET A 204 -1.31 6.18 -10.26
CA MET A 204 -1.75 7.55 -9.95
C MET A 204 -2.28 7.67 -8.51
N PRO A 205 -3.26 6.84 -8.06
CA PRO A 205 -3.73 6.87 -6.68
C PRO A 205 -2.63 6.57 -5.65
N ARG A 206 -1.71 5.65 -5.97
CA ARG A 206 -0.58 5.31 -5.09
C ARG A 206 0.35 6.51 -4.89
N LEU A 207 0.74 7.18 -5.96
CA LEU A 207 1.59 8.39 -5.88
C LEU A 207 0.88 9.53 -5.16
N ILE A 208 -0.43 9.71 -5.39
CA ILE A 208 -1.26 10.70 -4.68
C ILE A 208 -1.25 10.44 -3.17
N CYS A 209 -1.48 9.19 -2.75
CA CYS A 209 -1.50 8.81 -1.34
C CYS A 209 -0.12 8.97 -0.69
N LYS A 210 0.96 8.58 -1.38
CA LYS A 210 2.33 8.79 -0.89
C LYS A 210 2.66 10.27 -0.74
N ALA A 211 2.31 11.08 -1.73
CA ALA A 211 2.52 12.52 -1.65
C ALA A 211 1.69 13.14 -0.51
N GLU A 212 0.47 12.66 -0.28
CA GLU A 212 -0.40 13.13 0.82
C GLU A 212 0.18 12.79 2.20
N LEU A 213 0.67 11.56 2.37
CA LEU A 213 1.32 11.10 3.59
C LEU A 213 2.53 11.98 3.93
N ILE A 214 3.44 12.17 2.97
CA ILE A 214 4.63 13.00 3.17
C ILE A 214 4.22 14.44 3.49
N ARG A 215 3.21 14.98 2.77
CA ARG A 215 2.71 16.34 2.96
C ARG A 215 2.14 16.55 4.37
N LYS A 216 1.29 15.64 4.86
CA LYS A 216 0.72 15.68 6.22
C LYS A 216 1.81 15.58 7.28
N GLN A 217 2.70 14.60 7.16
CA GLN A 217 3.77 14.39 8.12
C GLN A 217 4.75 15.58 8.16
N ALA A 218 5.03 16.21 7.01
CA ALA A 218 5.85 17.43 6.96
C ALA A 218 5.12 18.63 7.61
N GLN A 219 3.81 18.77 7.40
CA GLN A 219 3.04 19.83 8.06
C GLN A 219 3.00 19.68 9.58
N GLU A 220 2.85 18.45 10.08
CA GLU A 220 2.85 18.15 11.52
C GLU A 220 4.24 18.32 12.13
N LYS A 221 5.28 17.77 11.50
CA LYS A 221 6.66 17.80 12.04
C LYS A 221 7.22 19.22 12.16
N PHE A 222 6.94 20.09 11.19
CA PHE A 222 7.44 21.47 11.20
C PHE A 222 6.40 22.49 11.71
N GLU A 223 5.23 22.00 12.15
CA GLU A 223 4.10 22.80 12.62
C GLU A 223 3.78 23.97 11.67
N LEU A 224 3.60 23.69 10.38
CA LEU A 224 3.28 24.72 9.39
C LEU A 224 1.83 25.21 9.61
N SER A 225 1.68 26.29 10.38
CA SER A 225 0.41 26.96 10.68
C SER A 225 0.39 28.39 10.10
N GLU A 226 -0.80 28.99 9.95
CA GLU A 226 -1.01 30.34 9.36
C GLU A 226 -0.19 31.47 10.05
N ASN A 227 0.44 31.21 11.21
CA ASN A 227 1.19 32.20 12.02
C ASN A 227 2.73 31.97 12.05
N CYS A 228 3.33 31.28 11.08
CA CYS A 228 4.79 31.01 11.07
C CYS A 228 5.69 32.27 11.05
N SER A 229 5.17 33.45 10.70
CA SER A 229 5.91 34.71 10.62
C SER A 229 6.35 35.29 11.97
N GLU A 230 5.79 34.82 13.09
CA GLU A 230 6.08 35.35 14.43
C GLU A 230 7.07 34.50 15.23
N ARG A 231 7.59 33.40 14.67
CA ARG A 231 8.49 32.51 15.42
C ARG A 231 9.86 33.15 15.69
N PRO A 232 10.34 33.17 16.94
CA PRO A 232 11.71 33.60 17.24
C PRO A 232 12.73 32.64 16.59
N GLY A 233 13.83 33.18 16.06
CA GLY A 233 14.92 32.37 15.48
C GLY A 233 14.88 32.16 13.97
N LEU A 234 14.00 32.84 13.24
CA LEU A 234 13.88 32.81 11.76
C LEU A 234 15.17 33.14 10.97
N ARG A 235 16.18 33.73 11.62
CA ARG A 235 17.51 34.00 11.03
C ARG A 235 18.45 32.80 10.98
N GLY A 236 18.18 31.73 11.73
CA GLY A 236 19.05 30.55 11.84
C GLY A 236 18.42 29.28 11.27
N ALA A 237 18.94 28.12 11.69
CA ALA A 237 18.48 26.80 11.25
C ALA A 237 16.95 26.61 11.33
N ALA A 238 16.30 27.13 12.38
CA ALA A 238 14.84 27.05 12.50
C ALA A 238 14.08 27.72 11.34
N GLY A 239 14.61 28.81 10.76
CA GLY A 239 14.02 29.46 9.60
C GLY A 239 14.27 28.70 8.30
N GLU A 240 15.47 28.15 8.14
CA GLU A 240 15.82 27.32 6.98
C GLU A 240 14.98 26.02 6.96
N GLN A 241 14.73 25.39 8.12
CA GLN A 241 13.86 24.21 8.26
C GLN A 241 12.42 24.50 7.81
N LEU A 242 11.89 25.66 8.20
CA LEU A 242 10.54 26.07 7.82
C LEU A 242 10.44 26.38 6.34
N SER A 243 11.48 27.00 5.77
CA SER A 243 11.58 27.25 4.33
C SER A 243 11.56 25.96 3.53
N PHE A 244 12.40 25.00 3.93
CA PHE A 244 12.46 23.67 3.33
C PHE A 244 11.11 22.95 3.42
N ALA A 245 10.50 22.93 4.61
CA ALA A 245 9.21 22.27 4.83
C ALA A 245 8.09 22.87 3.99
N ALA A 246 8.00 24.20 3.92
CA ALA A 246 7.01 24.89 3.11
C ALA A 246 7.22 24.64 1.61
N GLY A 247 8.46 24.65 1.13
CA GLY A 247 8.81 24.31 -0.25
C GLY A 247 8.51 22.85 -0.62
N LEU A 248 8.74 21.92 0.31
CA LEU A 248 8.41 20.51 0.14
C LEU A 248 6.90 20.29 0.05
N VAL A 249 6.13 20.88 0.96
CA VAL A 249 4.66 20.83 0.96
C VAL A 249 4.08 21.42 -0.32
N TYR A 250 4.62 22.55 -0.80
CA TYR A 250 4.25 23.13 -2.09
C TYR A 250 4.53 22.16 -3.25
N SER A 251 5.73 21.60 -3.31
CA SER A 251 6.12 20.67 -4.38
C SER A 251 5.24 19.42 -4.40
N LEU A 252 4.91 18.85 -3.24
CA LEU A 252 4.00 17.71 -3.12
C LEU A 252 2.57 18.07 -3.53
N SER A 253 2.08 19.24 -3.12
CA SER A 253 0.74 19.73 -3.50
C SER A 253 0.63 19.93 -5.02
N LEU A 254 1.70 20.41 -5.66
CA LEU A 254 1.78 20.55 -7.12
C LEU A 254 1.81 19.20 -7.82
N LEU A 255 2.55 18.22 -7.27
CA LEU A 255 2.55 16.85 -7.77
C LEU A 255 1.14 16.25 -7.69
N GLN A 256 0.47 16.36 -6.54
CA GLN A 256 -0.89 15.86 -6.35
C GLN A 256 -1.88 16.47 -7.34
N ALA A 257 -1.87 17.79 -7.50
CA ALA A 257 -2.72 18.47 -8.48
C ALA A 257 -2.49 17.96 -9.91
N THR A 258 -1.23 17.69 -10.26
CA THR A 258 -0.89 17.10 -11.56
C THR A 258 -1.43 15.67 -11.68
N LEU A 259 -1.25 14.83 -10.65
CA LEU A 259 -1.70 13.43 -10.65
C LEU A 259 -3.23 13.28 -10.63
N HIS A 260 -3.96 14.18 -9.97
CA HIS A 260 -5.43 14.20 -9.99
C HIS A 260 -5.95 14.45 -11.42
N ARG A 261 -5.28 15.33 -12.19
CA ARG A 261 -5.60 15.52 -13.61
C ARG A 261 -5.38 14.25 -14.42
N TYR A 262 -4.31 13.49 -14.13
CA TYR A 262 -4.10 12.18 -14.74
C TYR A 262 -5.22 11.19 -14.41
N GLU A 263 -5.61 11.08 -13.14
CA GLU A 263 -6.67 10.15 -12.74
C GLU A 263 -7.98 10.45 -13.47
N HIS A 264 -8.36 11.73 -13.56
CA HIS A 264 -9.54 12.15 -14.29
C HIS A 264 -9.42 11.88 -15.80
N ALA A 265 -8.33 12.31 -16.41
CA ALA A 265 -8.10 12.14 -17.85
C ALA A 265 -8.09 10.65 -18.24
N LEU A 266 -7.47 9.78 -17.43
CA LEU A 266 -7.44 8.34 -17.67
C LEU A 266 -8.80 7.67 -17.51
N SER A 267 -9.69 8.24 -16.70
CA SER A 267 -11.05 7.72 -16.53
C SER A 267 -11.97 7.98 -17.74
N GLN A 268 -11.65 8.98 -18.57
CA GLN A 268 -12.47 9.41 -19.70
C GLN A 268 -11.81 9.24 -21.07
N CYS A 269 -10.52 8.88 -21.10
CA CYS A 269 -9.78 8.76 -22.35
C CYS A 269 -10.19 7.56 -23.20
N SER A 270 -9.91 7.64 -24.51
CA SER A 270 -10.09 6.54 -25.44
C SER A 270 -9.10 5.40 -25.19
N VAL A 271 -9.48 4.18 -25.57
CA VAL A 271 -8.67 2.97 -25.39
C VAL A 271 -7.29 3.09 -26.04
N ASP A 272 -7.17 3.80 -27.16
CA ASP A 272 -5.90 3.98 -27.88
C ASP A 272 -4.94 4.94 -27.16
N VAL A 273 -5.47 6.04 -26.60
CA VAL A 273 -4.68 6.96 -25.77
C VAL A 273 -4.23 6.25 -24.49
N TYR A 274 -5.15 5.50 -23.89
CA TYR A 274 -4.87 4.72 -22.69
C TYR A 274 -3.77 3.67 -22.89
N LYS A 275 -3.78 2.91 -24.00
CA LYS A 275 -2.70 1.98 -24.35
C LYS A 275 -1.35 2.67 -24.55
N LYS A 276 -1.34 3.85 -25.17
CA LYS A 276 -0.11 4.65 -25.35
C LYS A 276 0.48 5.05 -24.00
N VAL A 277 -0.33 5.61 -23.09
CA VAL A 277 0.11 5.93 -21.72
C VAL A 277 0.54 4.66 -20.96
N GLY A 278 -0.17 3.53 -21.15
CA GLY A 278 0.20 2.22 -20.62
C GLY A 278 1.61 1.76 -21.00
N SER A 279 2.06 2.08 -22.21
CA SER A 279 3.41 1.71 -22.67
C SER A 279 4.53 2.46 -21.94
N LEU A 280 4.24 3.67 -21.43
CA LEU A 280 5.16 4.54 -20.71
C LEU A 280 5.24 4.21 -19.21
N TYR A 281 4.46 3.24 -18.73
CA TYR A 281 4.44 2.84 -17.34
C TYR A 281 5.82 2.58 -16.71
N PRO A 282 6.78 1.88 -17.34
CA PRO A 282 8.09 1.62 -16.73
C PRO A 282 8.84 2.91 -16.40
N GLU A 283 8.76 3.92 -17.27
CA GLU A 283 9.37 5.23 -17.06
C GLU A 283 8.65 6.01 -15.96
N MET A 284 7.31 6.03 -15.99
CA MET A 284 6.50 6.69 -14.98
C MET A 284 6.72 6.07 -13.58
N SER A 285 6.83 4.75 -13.49
CA SER A 285 7.07 4.04 -12.23
C SER A 285 8.45 4.33 -11.64
N ALA A 286 9.45 4.70 -12.45
CA ALA A 286 10.78 5.02 -11.97
C ALA A 286 10.78 6.28 -11.08
N HIS A 287 9.87 7.22 -11.33
CA HIS A 287 9.73 8.44 -10.54
C HIS A 287 9.14 8.19 -9.15
N GLU A 288 8.46 7.06 -8.92
CA GLU A 288 7.95 6.67 -7.60
C GLU A 288 9.05 6.58 -6.54
N ARG A 289 10.25 6.15 -6.95
CA ARG A 289 11.42 6.03 -6.05
C ARG A 289 11.80 7.32 -5.35
N SER A 290 11.48 8.47 -5.95
CA SER A 290 11.72 9.78 -5.33
C SER A 290 10.83 10.01 -4.10
N LEU A 291 9.58 9.53 -4.14
CA LEU A 291 8.67 9.55 -2.99
C LEU A 291 9.03 8.48 -1.97
N ASP A 292 9.44 7.29 -2.43
CA ASP A 292 9.92 6.22 -1.54
C ASP A 292 11.12 6.66 -0.70
N PHE A 293 12.07 7.34 -1.33
CA PHE A 293 13.22 7.93 -0.64
C PHE A 293 12.81 8.92 0.47
N LEU A 294 11.82 9.79 0.20
CA LEU A 294 11.31 10.73 1.20
C LEU A 294 10.58 10.02 2.35
N ILE A 295 9.84 8.94 2.05
CA ILE A 295 9.17 8.11 3.05
C ILE A 295 10.20 7.39 3.94
N GLU A 296 11.29 6.87 3.36
CA GLU A 296 12.38 6.26 4.13
C GLU A 296 13.04 7.27 5.08
N LEU A 297 13.25 8.50 4.63
CA LEU A 297 13.79 9.57 5.47
C LEU A 297 12.83 9.96 6.59
N LEU A 298 11.52 10.00 6.32
CA LEU A 298 10.50 10.20 7.36
C LEU A 298 10.51 9.06 8.38
N HIS A 299 10.67 7.82 7.93
CA HIS A 299 10.71 6.65 8.82
C HIS A 299 11.94 6.67 9.76
N LYS A 300 13.06 7.21 9.28
CA LYS A 300 14.30 7.39 10.07
C LYS A 300 14.36 8.71 10.85
N ASP A 301 13.31 9.53 10.75
CA ASP A 301 13.25 10.91 11.28
C ASP A 301 14.36 11.86 10.76
N GLN A 302 14.91 11.57 9.58
CA GLN A 302 16.02 12.29 8.94
C GLN A 302 15.55 13.25 7.83
N LEU A 303 14.26 13.55 7.76
CA LEU A 303 13.75 14.57 6.86
C LEU A 303 14.13 15.96 7.40
N ASP A 304 15.19 16.54 6.83
CA ASP A 304 15.72 17.86 7.13
C ASP A 304 16.08 18.65 5.85
N GLU A 305 16.61 19.84 6.06
CA GLU A 305 16.98 20.84 5.04
C GLU A 305 18.10 20.40 4.12
N THR A 306 18.87 19.39 4.52
CA THR A 306 20.00 18.86 3.74
C THR A 306 19.54 17.86 2.66
N VAL A 307 18.27 17.47 2.71
CA VAL A 307 17.67 16.50 1.79
C VAL A 307 17.57 17.08 0.39
N ASN A 308 18.08 16.35 -0.59
CA ASN A 308 18.00 16.75 -1.99
C ASN A 308 16.59 16.54 -2.56
N VAL A 309 15.88 17.65 -2.82
CA VAL A 309 14.51 17.67 -3.40
C VAL A 309 14.52 17.75 -4.94
N GLU A 310 15.69 17.87 -5.59
CA GLU A 310 15.78 17.92 -7.05
C GLU A 310 15.11 16.72 -7.77
N PRO A 311 15.23 15.46 -7.29
CA PRO A 311 14.58 14.33 -7.94
C PRO A 311 13.05 14.47 -7.99
N LEU A 312 12.44 15.02 -6.93
CA LEU A 312 11.00 15.30 -6.87
C LEU A 312 10.62 16.38 -7.88
N THR A 313 11.38 17.48 -7.95
CA THR A 313 11.14 18.55 -8.93
C THR A 313 11.26 18.04 -10.37
N LYS A 314 12.23 17.16 -10.66
CA LYS A 314 12.38 16.51 -11.96
C LYS A 314 11.18 15.60 -12.28
N ALA A 315 10.69 14.84 -11.30
CA ALA A 315 9.49 14.02 -11.46
C ALA A 315 8.26 14.87 -11.78
N ILE A 316 8.03 15.98 -11.06
CA ILE A 316 6.91 16.90 -11.32
C ILE A 316 6.96 17.43 -12.76
N LYS A 317 8.13 17.93 -13.19
CA LYS A 317 8.32 18.44 -14.56
C LYS A 317 8.07 17.36 -15.61
N TYR A 318 8.51 16.13 -15.35
CA TYR A 318 8.25 14.99 -16.22
C TYR A 318 6.75 14.72 -16.37
N TYR A 319 6.01 14.61 -15.26
CA TYR A 319 4.56 14.38 -15.32
C TYR A 319 3.81 15.53 -16.00
N GLN A 320 4.19 16.78 -15.75
CA GLN A 320 3.59 17.94 -16.42
C GLN A 320 3.82 17.91 -17.93
N HIS A 321 5.07 17.65 -18.35
CA HIS A 321 5.42 17.55 -19.76
C HIS A 321 4.68 16.40 -20.45
N LEU A 322 4.66 15.23 -19.83
CA LEU A 322 4.01 14.05 -20.38
C LEU A 322 2.50 14.24 -20.53
N TYR A 323 1.86 14.94 -19.58
CA TYR A 323 0.43 15.27 -19.62
C TYR A 323 0.15 16.18 -20.81
N SER A 324 0.97 17.21 -21.00
CA SER A 324 0.83 18.16 -22.11
C SER A 324 0.94 17.50 -23.49
N ILE A 325 1.66 16.37 -23.62
CA ILE A 325 1.82 15.68 -24.90
C ILE A 325 0.67 14.69 -25.15
N HIS A 326 0.28 13.92 -24.14
CA HIS A 326 -0.59 12.74 -24.34
C HIS A 326 -2.03 12.95 -23.91
N LEU A 327 -2.30 13.89 -23.00
CA LEU A 327 -3.59 14.03 -22.30
C LEU A 327 -4.17 15.45 -22.36
N ALA A 328 -3.54 16.37 -23.09
CA ALA A 328 -3.98 17.78 -23.18
C ALA A 328 -5.37 17.96 -23.81
N GLU A 329 -5.81 17.02 -24.64
CA GLU A 329 -7.11 17.07 -25.33
C GLU A 329 -8.26 16.44 -24.52
N GLN A 330 -7.99 15.89 -23.33
CA GLN A 330 -9.02 15.25 -22.51
C GLN A 330 -9.87 16.29 -21.77
N PRO A 331 -11.17 16.02 -21.57
CA PRO A 331 -12.04 16.88 -20.75
C PRO A 331 -11.53 16.97 -19.31
N GLU A 332 -11.60 18.16 -18.72
CA GLU A 332 -11.14 18.43 -17.36
C GLU A 332 -12.33 18.57 -16.40
N ASP A 333 -12.23 17.98 -15.20
CA ASP A 333 -13.12 18.29 -14.10
C ASP A 333 -12.74 19.64 -13.49
N CYS A 334 -13.43 20.69 -13.95
CA CYS A 334 -13.22 22.05 -13.49
C CYS A 334 -13.36 22.20 -11.97
N THR A 335 -14.16 21.37 -11.29
CA THR A 335 -14.38 21.45 -9.84
C THR A 335 -13.19 20.90 -9.08
N MET A 336 -12.72 19.71 -9.45
CA MET A 336 -11.51 19.13 -8.84
C MET A 336 -10.28 19.97 -9.15
N GLN A 337 -10.14 20.41 -10.40
CA GLN A 337 -9.04 21.28 -10.83
C GLN A 337 -9.02 22.57 -10.00
N LEU A 338 -10.15 23.26 -9.86
CA LEU A 338 -10.23 24.47 -9.05
C LEU A 338 -9.91 24.21 -7.56
N ALA A 339 -10.37 23.09 -7.00
CA ALA A 339 -10.06 22.70 -5.63
C ALA A 339 -8.56 22.50 -5.41
N ASP A 340 -7.90 21.78 -6.31
CA ASP A 340 -6.46 21.54 -6.22
C ASP A 340 -5.65 22.81 -6.55
N HIS A 341 -6.14 23.67 -7.45
CA HIS A 341 -5.58 25.01 -7.67
C HIS A 341 -5.56 25.85 -6.40
N ILE A 342 -6.66 25.85 -5.65
CA ILE A 342 -6.75 26.55 -4.36
C ILE A 342 -5.76 25.96 -3.36
N LYS A 343 -5.67 24.62 -3.25
CA LYS A 343 -4.75 23.96 -2.31
C LYS A 343 -3.29 24.29 -2.60
N PHE A 344 -2.83 24.14 -3.86
CA PHE A 344 -1.43 24.45 -4.15
C PHE A 344 -1.17 25.95 -4.01
N THR A 345 -2.13 26.82 -4.37
CA THR A 345 -1.99 28.27 -4.18
C THR A 345 -1.85 28.62 -2.71
N GLN A 346 -2.61 27.97 -1.83
CA GLN A 346 -2.45 28.12 -0.37
C GLN A 346 -1.05 27.70 0.10
N SER A 347 -0.56 26.54 -0.34
CA SER A 347 0.80 26.11 0.01
C SER A 347 1.90 27.03 -0.53
N ALA A 348 1.69 27.65 -1.70
CA ALA A 348 2.61 28.65 -2.26
C ALA A 348 2.62 29.92 -1.41
N LEU A 349 1.45 30.37 -0.95
CA LEU A 349 1.33 31.53 -0.05
C LEU A 349 1.98 31.24 1.32
N ASP A 350 1.90 30.01 1.82
CA ASP A 350 2.62 29.60 3.04
C ASP A 350 4.14 29.70 2.86
N CYS A 351 4.66 29.20 1.73
CA CYS A 351 6.07 29.35 1.38
C CYS A 351 6.48 30.83 1.31
N MET A 352 5.69 31.67 0.64
CA MET A 352 5.96 33.11 0.56
C MET A 352 5.94 33.78 1.93
N SER A 353 4.99 33.40 2.80
CA SER A 353 4.87 33.94 4.15
C SER A 353 6.09 33.59 5.02
N VAL A 354 6.60 32.36 4.91
CA VAL A 354 7.81 31.93 5.62
C VAL A 354 9.02 32.71 5.12
N GLU A 355 9.21 32.83 3.81
CA GLU A 355 10.33 33.60 3.23
C GLU A 355 10.28 35.08 3.61
N VAL A 356 9.11 35.71 3.58
CA VAL A 356 8.96 37.10 4.01
C VAL A 356 9.27 37.26 5.50
N GLY A 357 8.80 36.35 6.35
CA GLY A 357 9.13 36.33 7.78
C GLY A 357 10.63 36.21 8.03
N ARG A 358 11.32 35.34 7.27
CA ARG A 358 12.78 35.20 7.32
C ARG A 358 13.49 36.47 6.87
N LEU A 359 13.13 37.02 5.72
CA LEU A 359 13.72 38.25 5.19
C LEU A 359 13.51 39.43 6.14
N ARG A 360 12.34 39.53 6.79
CA ARG A 360 12.08 40.53 7.82
C ARG A 360 12.97 40.33 9.05
N ALA A 361 13.18 39.09 9.48
CA ALA A 361 14.11 38.81 10.58
C ALA A 361 15.55 39.23 10.25
N PHE A 362 15.92 39.33 8.96
CA PHE A 362 17.19 39.87 8.50
C PHE A 362 17.29 41.41 8.54
N LEU A 363 16.19 42.14 8.70
CA LEU A 363 16.22 43.59 8.87
C LEU A 363 16.70 43.96 10.29
N GLN A 364 17.51 45.01 10.40
CA GLN A 364 17.93 45.55 11.70
C GLN A 364 16.89 46.54 12.24
N GLY A 365 16.80 46.68 13.57
CA GLY A 365 15.93 47.67 14.20
C GLY A 365 16.22 49.09 13.68
N GLY A 366 15.19 49.78 13.19
CA GLY A 366 15.31 51.11 12.57
C GLY A 366 15.30 51.15 11.04
N GLN A 367 15.28 50.00 10.35
CA GLN A 367 15.19 49.91 8.88
C GLN A 367 13.75 49.77 8.34
N GLU A 368 12.73 50.04 9.17
CA GLU A 368 11.31 49.84 8.82
C GLU A 368 10.81 50.72 7.66
N ALA A 369 11.51 51.82 7.36
CA ALA A 369 11.20 52.74 6.26
C ALA A 369 12.04 52.50 4.99
N THR A 370 12.85 51.44 4.94
CA THR A 370 13.61 51.09 3.73
C THR A 370 12.70 50.53 2.64
N ASP A 371 13.06 50.74 1.37
CA ASP A 371 12.30 50.22 0.21
C ASP A 371 12.08 48.71 0.29
N ILE A 372 13.05 47.97 0.84
CA ILE A 372 12.93 46.52 1.06
C ILE A 372 11.88 46.20 2.14
N ALA A 373 11.85 46.95 3.25
CA ALA A 373 10.84 46.74 4.29
C ALA A 373 9.42 47.05 3.78
N LEU A 374 9.26 48.08 2.96
CA LEU A 374 8.00 48.40 2.29
C LEU A 374 7.58 47.29 1.32
N LEU A 375 8.51 46.79 0.49
CA LEU A 375 8.25 45.67 -0.41
C LEU A 375 7.80 44.41 0.33
N LEU A 376 8.44 44.06 1.45
CA LEU A 376 8.05 42.90 2.26
C LEU A 376 6.64 43.07 2.85
N ARG A 377 6.29 44.29 3.29
CA ARG A 377 4.94 44.59 3.79
C ARG A 377 3.89 44.51 2.68
N ASP A 378 4.20 45.01 1.49
CA ASP A 378 3.32 44.93 0.33
C ASP A 378 3.15 43.48 -0.16
N LEU A 379 4.17 42.64 0.02
CA LEU A 379 4.10 41.21 -0.27
C LEU A 379 3.23 40.46 0.76
N GLU A 380 3.33 40.80 2.04
CA GLU A 380 2.45 40.27 3.11
C GLU A 380 0.97 40.61 2.85
N THR A 381 0.67 41.86 2.51
CA THR A 381 -0.70 42.29 2.21
C THR A 381 -1.23 41.58 0.97
N SER A 382 -0.43 41.52 -0.10
CA SER A 382 -0.79 40.77 -1.31
C SER A 382 -1.05 39.29 -1.03
N CYS A 383 -0.22 38.64 -0.20
CA CYS A 383 -0.44 37.25 0.19
C CYS A 383 -1.75 37.08 0.99
N SER A 384 -2.03 37.98 1.94
CA SER A 384 -3.27 37.99 2.72
C SER A 384 -4.50 38.14 1.82
N ASP A 385 -4.46 39.06 0.87
CA ASP A 385 -5.56 39.29 -0.08
C ASP A 385 -5.82 38.06 -0.94
N ILE A 386 -4.77 37.43 -1.47
CA ILE A 386 -4.90 36.18 -2.25
C ILE A 386 -5.46 35.05 -1.38
N ARG A 387 -5.05 34.92 -0.12
CA ARG A 387 -5.66 33.93 0.81
C ARG A 387 -7.15 34.19 1.00
N GLN A 388 -7.57 35.44 1.15
CA GLN A 388 -8.98 35.79 1.26
C GLN A 388 -9.75 35.47 -0.02
N PHE A 389 -9.17 35.72 -1.20
CA PHE A 389 -9.77 35.30 -2.47
C PHE A 389 -9.89 33.78 -2.56
N CYS A 390 -8.87 33.02 -2.18
CA CYS A 390 -8.93 31.56 -2.11
C CYS A 390 -10.07 31.07 -1.19
N LYS A 391 -10.23 31.69 0.00
CA LYS A 391 -11.33 31.39 0.93
C LYS A 391 -12.70 31.70 0.31
N LYS A 392 -12.84 32.82 -0.42
CA LYS A 392 -14.08 33.20 -1.12
C LYS A 392 -14.42 32.24 -2.27
N ILE A 393 -13.44 31.85 -3.08
CA ILE A 393 -13.64 30.90 -4.19
C ILE A 393 -14.06 29.54 -3.62
N ARG A 394 -13.38 29.05 -2.58
CA ARG A 394 -13.71 27.76 -1.94
C ARG A 394 -15.15 27.72 -1.41
N ARG A 395 -15.63 28.80 -0.79
CA ARG A 395 -17.04 28.91 -0.32
C ARG A 395 -18.08 28.87 -1.43
N ARG A 396 -17.69 29.17 -2.68
CA ARG A 396 -18.59 29.19 -3.84
C ARG A 396 -18.48 27.93 -4.69
N MET A 397 -17.59 26.99 -4.35
CA MET A 397 -17.45 25.75 -5.10
C MET A 397 -18.58 24.76 -4.76
N PRO A 398 -19.15 24.07 -5.77
CA PRO A 398 -20.14 23.02 -5.55
C PRO A 398 -19.51 21.82 -4.83
N GLY A 399 -20.22 21.24 -3.86
CA GLY A 399 -19.78 20.03 -3.13
C GLY A 399 -18.91 20.27 -1.89
N THR A 400 -18.51 21.50 -1.59
CA THR A 400 -18.00 21.87 -0.27
C THR A 400 -19.18 22.24 0.62
N ASP A 401 -19.68 21.31 1.42
CA ASP A 401 -20.62 21.62 2.49
C ASP A 401 -20.02 22.74 3.33
N ALA A 402 -20.64 23.92 3.24
CA ALA A 402 -20.47 24.97 4.21
C ALA A 402 -21.03 24.45 5.53
N ALA A 403 -20.17 23.90 6.39
CA ALA A 403 -20.50 23.81 7.79
C ALA A 403 -20.68 25.25 8.31
N GLY A 404 -21.93 25.67 8.48
CA GLY A 404 -22.33 26.87 9.21
C GLY A 404 -22.96 27.99 8.37
N ILE A 405 -24.26 27.89 8.13
CA ILE A 405 -25.19 28.83 8.80
C ILE A 405 -25.75 28.09 10.01
#